data_AF-T2JX55-F1
#
_entry.id   AF-T2JX55-F1
#
_cell.length_a   1.000
_cell.length_b   1.000
_cell.length_c   1.000
_cell.angle_alpha   90.00
_cell.angle_beta   90.00
_cell.angle_gamma   90.00
#
_symmetry.space_group_name_H-M   'P 1'
#
loop_
_entity.id
_entity.type
_entity.pdbx_description
1 polymer ?
#
loop_
_entity_poly.entity_id
_entity_poly.type
_entity_poly.pdbx_seq_one_letter_code
_entity_poly.pdbx_strand_id
1 'polypeptide(L)'
;MSESSPSLRLQTAYNPYGRCVFLQVFPRPSVTSQGEFVLDLNFRFNEQEKSLLNGQIKFGIKGGKLKLEVQQGKIVEPQLNKDLPFKLIESYDHTVVWHLIAQTGQSTVKIDHSSPLATIQPKDESVIVTVSYTMDLADISISDVTGLWRHDIHPNKHSILERKLAQFLWKERLSPEISLIKLTSNPSEEVKIIDSPTTKLEAQHLTELHQLIDKLYEIKNNDLLELLKTAQLNAKIDLAGGNFLATELSGIELSGANLTHSNFRGANLTDVDLSEAILSYSRFSGADLSGAYLGNANLQQADFYRSSLALANLIGADLRGANLQDVNLSQTNLSGALVKGTKFGNNEGMTTEMKSNLIERGGIFT
;
A
#
# COMPACT_ATOMS: atom_id res chain seq x y z
N MET A 1 -20.04 -44.76 -2.81
CA MET A 1 -20.61 -43.73 -3.69
C MET A 1 -19.60 -42.60 -3.70
N SER A 2 -19.02 -42.32 -4.88
CA SER A 2 -17.94 -41.37 -5.07
C SER A 2 -18.53 -39.96 -5.17
N GLU A 3 -18.50 -39.19 -4.08
CA GLU A 3 -18.74 -37.75 -4.19
C GLU A 3 -17.42 -37.10 -4.55
N SER A 4 -17.24 -36.92 -5.86
CA SER A 4 -16.18 -36.11 -6.45
C SER A 4 -16.26 -34.69 -5.87
N SER A 5 -15.14 -34.16 -5.38
CA SER A 5 -15.02 -32.73 -5.08
C SER A 5 -15.58 -31.91 -6.26
N PRO A 6 -16.36 -30.83 -6.00
CA PRO A 6 -16.97 -30.07 -7.08
C PRO A 6 -15.91 -29.60 -8.07
N SER A 7 -16.08 -29.97 -9.34
CA SER A 7 -15.21 -29.52 -10.43
C SER A 7 -15.47 -28.04 -10.67
N LEU A 8 -14.69 -27.20 -10.01
CA LEU A 8 -14.72 -25.76 -10.22
C LEU A 8 -14.14 -25.43 -11.60
N ARG A 9 -14.89 -24.66 -12.38
CA ARG A 9 -14.51 -24.15 -13.71
C ARG A 9 -14.43 -22.63 -13.68
N LEU A 10 -13.56 -22.09 -14.52
CA LEU A 10 -13.46 -20.64 -14.70
C LEU A 10 -14.76 -20.10 -15.31
N GLN A 11 -15.37 -19.11 -14.65
CA GLN A 11 -16.55 -18.38 -15.12
C GLN A 11 -16.19 -16.98 -15.60
N THR A 12 -15.30 -16.30 -14.88
CA THR A 12 -14.87 -14.95 -15.24
C THR A 12 -13.41 -14.76 -14.87
N ALA A 13 -12.64 -14.20 -15.78
CA ALA A 13 -11.30 -13.69 -15.53
C ALA A 13 -11.23 -12.26 -16.04
N TYR A 14 -10.94 -11.32 -15.15
CA TYR A 14 -10.66 -9.94 -15.48
C TYR A 14 -9.26 -9.63 -15.00
N ASN A 15 -8.35 -9.29 -15.91
CA ASN A 15 -7.00 -8.84 -15.57
C ASN A 15 -6.40 -7.95 -16.68
N PRO A 16 -6.87 -6.70 -16.81
CA PRO A 16 -6.35 -5.75 -17.80
C PRO A 16 -4.87 -5.40 -17.64
N TYR A 17 -4.25 -5.75 -16.50
CA TYR A 17 -2.87 -5.40 -16.16
C TYR A 17 -2.05 -6.62 -15.74
N GLY A 18 -2.22 -7.74 -16.47
CA GLY A 18 -1.58 -9.03 -16.16
C GLY A 18 -0.05 -9.04 -16.07
N ARG A 19 0.63 -7.99 -16.55
CA ARG A 19 2.09 -7.81 -16.35
C ARG A 19 2.46 -7.24 -14.99
N CYS A 20 1.57 -6.46 -14.38
CA CYS A 20 1.79 -5.82 -13.08
C CYS A 20 1.22 -6.68 -11.94
N VAL A 21 0.00 -7.19 -12.10
CA VAL A 21 -0.65 -8.09 -11.15
C VAL A 21 -1.14 -9.31 -11.92
N PHE A 22 -0.63 -10.48 -11.59
CA PHE A 22 -1.11 -11.75 -12.14
C PHE A 22 -1.62 -12.59 -10.99
N LEU A 23 -2.87 -13.03 -11.08
CA LEU A 23 -3.46 -14.02 -10.19
C LEU A 23 -3.91 -15.22 -11.00
N GLN A 24 -3.82 -16.40 -10.42
CA GLN A 24 -4.40 -17.61 -10.94
C GLN A 24 -4.81 -18.52 -9.78
N VAL A 25 -6.05 -18.99 -9.80
CA VAL A 25 -6.63 -19.78 -8.72
C VAL A 25 -6.90 -21.19 -9.22
N PHE A 26 -6.45 -22.18 -8.46
CA PHE A 26 -6.63 -23.58 -8.80
C PHE A 26 -7.23 -24.35 -7.63
N PRO A 27 -8.35 -25.05 -7.84
CA PRO A 27 -8.89 -25.97 -6.86
C PRO A 27 -8.11 -27.29 -6.89
N ARG A 28 -7.84 -27.86 -5.71
CA ARG A 28 -7.39 -29.25 -5.58
C ARG A 28 -8.13 -29.95 -4.43
N PRO A 29 -8.36 -31.27 -4.50
CA PRO A 29 -9.00 -32.01 -3.41
C PRO A 29 -8.25 -31.83 -2.08
N SER A 30 -8.99 -31.73 -0.97
CA SER A 30 -8.40 -31.81 0.36
C SER A 30 -7.94 -33.24 0.65
N VAL A 31 -6.75 -33.38 1.24
CA VAL A 31 -6.20 -34.70 1.65
C VAL A 31 -6.67 -35.07 3.06
N THR A 32 -7.12 -34.08 3.85
CA THR A 32 -7.41 -34.23 5.28
C THR A 32 -8.90 -34.38 5.59
N SER A 33 -9.79 -33.90 4.71
CA SER A 33 -11.23 -33.88 4.95
C SER A 33 -12.02 -34.24 3.69
N GLN A 34 -12.93 -35.21 3.78
CA GLN A 34 -13.84 -35.56 2.68
C GLN A 34 -14.83 -34.41 2.41
N GLY A 35 -15.07 -34.10 1.13
CA GLY A 35 -16.00 -33.05 0.68
C GLY A 35 -15.41 -31.63 0.65
N GLU A 36 -14.24 -31.41 1.24
CA GLU A 36 -13.52 -30.13 1.18
C GLU A 36 -12.55 -30.09 0.00
N PHE A 37 -12.24 -28.87 -0.45
CA PHE A 37 -11.18 -28.63 -1.41
C PHE A 37 -10.31 -27.46 -0.96
N VAL A 38 -9.04 -27.48 -1.36
CA VAL A 38 -8.11 -26.39 -1.13
C VAL A 38 -8.03 -25.55 -2.38
N LEU A 39 -8.09 -24.23 -2.21
CA LEU A 39 -7.76 -23.27 -3.26
C LEU A 39 -6.29 -22.92 -3.14
N ASP A 40 -5.50 -23.21 -4.17
CA ASP A 40 -4.17 -22.66 -4.32
C ASP A 40 -4.24 -21.37 -5.14
N LEU A 41 -3.43 -20.38 -4.75
CA LEU A 41 -3.27 -19.13 -5.47
C LEU A 41 -1.83 -19.03 -5.96
N ASN A 42 -1.68 -18.96 -7.29
CA ASN A 42 -0.48 -18.46 -7.91
C ASN A 42 -0.66 -16.96 -8.07
N PHE A 43 0.32 -16.19 -7.62
CA PHE A 43 0.29 -14.75 -7.77
C PHE A 43 1.67 -14.21 -8.07
N ARG A 44 1.70 -13.21 -8.96
CA ARG A 44 2.90 -12.47 -9.31
C ARG A 44 2.62 -10.98 -9.31
N PHE A 45 3.46 -10.25 -8.60
CA PHE A 45 3.51 -8.79 -8.62
C PHE A 45 4.81 -8.37 -9.27
N ASN A 46 4.73 -7.47 -10.25
CA ASN A 46 5.90 -6.94 -10.92
C ASN A 46 5.70 -5.48 -11.32
N GLU A 47 6.80 -4.86 -11.74
CA GLU A 47 6.77 -3.55 -12.35
C GLU A 47 6.42 -3.64 -13.84
N GLN A 48 5.82 -2.56 -14.35
CA GLN A 48 5.56 -2.37 -15.75
C GLN A 48 6.18 -1.07 -16.24
N GLU A 49 6.74 -1.12 -17.45
CA GLU A 49 7.28 0.03 -18.15
C GLU A 49 6.37 0.45 -19.30
N LYS A 50 6.17 1.76 -19.46
CA LYS A 50 5.39 2.35 -20.56
C LYS A 50 5.99 3.67 -21.01
N SER A 51 5.92 3.93 -22.31
CA SER A 51 6.19 5.27 -22.85
C SER A 51 5.10 6.25 -22.42
N LEU A 52 5.53 7.45 -22.05
CA LEU A 52 4.65 8.59 -21.82
C LEU A 52 5.36 9.87 -22.26
N LEU A 53 4.65 10.74 -22.99
CA LEU A 53 5.24 11.91 -23.63
C LEU A 53 6.52 11.52 -24.41
N ASN A 54 7.65 12.13 -24.09
CA ASN A 54 8.97 11.89 -24.69
C ASN A 54 9.87 10.96 -23.85
N GLY A 55 9.36 10.33 -22.79
CA GLY A 55 10.14 9.48 -21.90
C GLY A 55 9.47 8.13 -21.60
N GLN A 56 9.96 7.46 -20.56
CA GLN A 56 9.42 6.20 -20.06
C GLN A 56 9.15 6.29 -18.56
N ILE A 57 8.15 5.52 -18.15
CA ILE A 57 7.75 5.43 -16.76
C ILE A 57 7.72 3.97 -16.39
N LYS A 58 8.34 3.68 -15.24
CA LYS A 58 8.23 2.41 -14.57
C LYS A 58 7.38 2.57 -13.32
N PHE A 59 6.38 1.71 -13.21
CA PHE A 59 5.48 1.71 -12.06
C PHE A 59 5.16 0.29 -11.62
N GLY A 60 4.80 0.15 -10.36
CA GLY A 60 4.29 -1.08 -9.77
C GLY A 60 3.31 -0.77 -8.65
N ILE A 61 2.98 -1.80 -7.87
CA ILE A 61 2.15 -1.64 -6.68
C ILE A 61 2.97 -1.82 -5.41
N LYS A 62 2.57 -1.18 -4.33
CA LYS A 62 3.16 -1.31 -2.98
C LYS A 62 2.16 -1.71 -1.90
N GLY A 63 0.90 -1.83 -2.27
CA GLY A 63 -0.20 -2.22 -1.39
C GLY A 63 -1.40 -2.68 -2.21
N GLY A 64 -2.50 -2.94 -1.51
CA GLY A 64 -3.75 -3.42 -2.08
C GLY A 64 -4.32 -4.58 -1.27
N LYS A 65 -5.56 -4.97 -1.57
CA LYS A 65 -6.31 -5.99 -0.82
C LYS A 65 -6.60 -7.18 -1.71
N LEU A 66 -6.20 -8.36 -1.23
CA LEU A 66 -6.64 -9.65 -1.77
C LEU A 66 -7.88 -10.08 -0.99
N LYS A 67 -8.98 -10.36 -1.68
CA LYS A 67 -10.23 -10.79 -1.10
C LYS A 67 -10.66 -12.13 -1.68
N LEU A 68 -11.11 -13.03 -0.83
CA LEU A 68 -11.74 -14.30 -1.17
C LEU A 68 -13.18 -14.26 -0.68
N GLU A 69 -14.13 -14.55 -1.56
CA GLU A 69 -15.55 -14.69 -1.27
C GLU A 69 -16.07 -16.05 -1.73
N VAL A 70 -16.87 -16.69 -0.88
CA VAL A 70 -17.47 -17.99 -1.16
C VAL A 70 -18.99 -17.90 -1.01
N GLN A 71 -19.71 -18.25 -2.06
CA GLN A 71 -21.16 -18.39 -2.03
C GLN A 71 -21.53 -19.88 -2.13
N GLN A 72 -22.60 -20.28 -1.43
CA GLN A 72 -23.03 -21.68 -1.33
C GLN A 72 -21.93 -22.62 -0.78
N GLY A 73 -21.14 -22.10 0.16
CA GLY A 73 -20.09 -22.80 0.88
C GLY A 73 -19.50 -21.91 1.96
N LYS A 74 -18.54 -22.41 2.72
CA LYS A 74 -17.82 -21.64 3.74
C LYS A 74 -16.31 -21.84 3.64
N ILE A 75 -15.59 -20.85 4.13
CA ILE A 75 -14.15 -20.86 4.31
C ILE A 75 -13.87 -21.53 5.66
N VAL A 76 -13.26 -22.71 5.62
CA VAL A 76 -12.90 -23.48 6.81
C VAL A 76 -11.67 -22.88 7.48
N GLU A 77 -10.66 -22.55 6.67
CA GLU A 77 -9.41 -21.99 7.16
C GLU A 77 -8.75 -21.12 6.10
N PRO A 78 -8.39 -19.86 6.40
CA PRO A 78 -7.47 -19.08 5.59
C PRO A 78 -6.03 -19.58 5.75
N GLN A 79 -5.37 -19.90 4.65
CA GLN A 79 -4.09 -20.63 4.64
C GLN A 79 -2.94 -19.88 3.96
N LEU A 80 -3.16 -18.62 3.55
CA LEU A 80 -2.12 -17.82 2.91
C LEU A 80 -0.86 -17.74 3.78
N ASN A 81 0.29 -18.10 3.21
CA ASN A 81 1.55 -18.21 3.95
C ASN A 81 1.88 -16.91 4.70
N LYS A 82 2.19 -17.03 6.01
CA LYS A 82 2.51 -15.92 6.91
C LYS A 82 3.82 -15.20 6.59
N ASP A 83 4.73 -15.85 5.87
CA ASP A 83 6.00 -15.25 5.43
C ASP A 83 5.81 -14.33 4.22
N LEU A 84 4.65 -14.40 3.56
CA LEU A 84 4.30 -13.47 2.50
C LEU A 84 3.90 -12.12 3.10
N PRO A 85 4.07 -11.01 2.37
CA PRO A 85 3.71 -9.66 2.82
C PRO A 85 2.20 -9.40 2.85
N PHE A 86 1.39 -10.43 3.08
CA PHE A 86 -0.05 -10.34 3.24
C PHE A 86 -0.42 -10.47 4.71
N LYS A 87 -1.07 -9.44 5.25
CA LYS A 87 -1.62 -9.46 6.59
C LYS A 87 -3.12 -9.72 6.53
N LEU A 88 -3.55 -10.78 7.20
CA LEU A 88 -4.98 -11.06 7.38
C LEU A 88 -5.62 -9.91 8.18
N ILE A 89 -6.68 -9.30 7.63
CA ILE A 89 -7.40 -8.18 8.28
C ILE A 89 -8.85 -8.55 8.64
N GLU A 90 -9.51 -9.37 7.83
CA GLU A 90 -10.88 -9.82 8.05
C GLU A 90 -10.98 -11.31 7.76
N SER A 91 -11.70 -12.05 8.60
CA SER A 91 -11.93 -13.49 8.43
C SER A 91 -13.30 -13.86 8.97
N TYR A 92 -14.20 -14.21 8.05
CA TYR A 92 -15.56 -14.65 8.30
C TYR A 92 -15.84 -15.94 7.52
N ASP A 93 -16.94 -16.62 7.82
CA ASP A 93 -17.32 -17.89 7.21
C ASP A 93 -17.42 -17.84 5.68
N HIS A 94 -17.69 -16.68 5.07
CA HIS A 94 -17.88 -16.53 3.63
C HIS A 94 -16.91 -15.54 2.97
N THR A 95 -16.10 -14.85 3.76
CA THR A 95 -15.23 -13.79 3.26
C THR A 95 -13.95 -13.71 4.07
N VAL A 96 -12.82 -13.66 3.37
CA VAL A 96 -11.52 -13.37 3.97
C VAL A 96 -10.84 -12.25 3.18
N VAL A 97 -10.24 -11.30 3.89
CA VAL A 97 -9.50 -10.19 3.28
C VAL A 97 -8.09 -10.13 3.86
N TRP A 98 -7.11 -10.08 2.97
CA TRP A 98 -5.71 -9.82 3.30
C TRP A 98 -5.29 -8.47 2.72
N HIS A 99 -4.50 -7.72 3.49
CA HIS A 99 -3.85 -6.50 3.04
C HIS A 99 -2.40 -6.80 2.64
N LEU A 100 -2.04 -6.50 1.39
CA LEU A 100 -0.65 -6.52 0.92
C LEU A 100 0.07 -5.29 1.47
N ILE A 101 1.22 -5.49 2.08
CA ILE A 101 2.04 -4.43 2.66
C ILE A 101 3.45 -4.55 2.10
N ALA A 102 3.92 -3.57 1.34
CA ALA A 102 5.31 -3.58 0.87
C ALA A 102 6.30 -3.73 2.03
N GLN A 103 7.32 -4.55 1.82
CA GLN A 103 8.39 -4.72 2.80
C GLN A 103 9.13 -3.40 3.00
N THR A 104 9.60 -3.18 4.23
CA THR A 104 10.41 -2.00 4.60
C THR A 104 11.55 -1.79 3.60
N GLY A 105 11.70 -0.55 3.13
CA GLY A 105 12.73 -0.18 2.16
C GLY A 105 12.39 -0.45 0.68
N GLN A 106 11.38 -1.27 0.37
CA GLN A 106 10.95 -1.50 -1.02
C GLN A 106 9.89 -0.49 -1.46
N SER A 107 10.05 0.10 -2.64
CA SER A 107 9.07 1.01 -3.23
C SER A 107 7.99 0.30 -4.02
N THR A 108 8.22 -0.96 -4.43
CA THR A 108 7.26 -1.81 -5.15
C THR A 108 7.35 -3.23 -4.64
N VAL A 109 6.24 -3.96 -4.64
CA VAL A 109 6.19 -5.39 -4.36
C VAL A 109 6.60 -6.18 -5.60
N LYS A 110 7.59 -7.05 -5.44
CA LYS A 110 8.02 -8.02 -6.47
C LYS A 110 7.99 -9.43 -5.88
N ILE A 111 6.99 -10.20 -6.28
CA ILE A 111 6.76 -11.55 -5.78
C ILE A 111 6.35 -12.42 -6.96
N ASP A 112 6.80 -13.67 -6.96
CA ASP A 112 6.32 -14.72 -7.86
C ASP A 112 6.24 -16.00 -7.02
N HIS A 113 5.04 -16.37 -6.59
CA HIS A 113 4.86 -17.42 -5.60
C HIS A 113 3.55 -18.20 -5.81
N SER A 114 3.52 -19.43 -5.31
CA SER A 114 2.32 -20.26 -5.19
C SER A 114 2.08 -20.61 -3.72
N SER A 115 0.88 -20.38 -3.21
CA SER A 115 0.52 -20.68 -1.81
C SER A 115 -0.90 -21.21 -1.75
N PRO A 116 -1.21 -22.14 -0.82
CA PRO A 116 -2.58 -22.37 -0.39
C PRO A 116 -3.19 -21.02 0.02
N LEU A 117 -4.41 -20.76 -0.43
CA LEU A 117 -5.18 -19.57 -0.11
C LEU A 117 -6.14 -19.86 1.03
N ALA A 118 -6.96 -20.90 0.88
CA ALA A 118 -7.93 -21.33 1.87
C ALA A 118 -8.46 -22.74 1.61
N THR A 119 -8.95 -23.39 2.67
CA THR A 119 -9.78 -24.60 2.57
C THR A 119 -11.25 -24.20 2.51
N ILE A 120 -11.98 -24.74 1.55
CA ILE A 120 -13.40 -24.46 1.31
C ILE A 120 -14.23 -25.72 1.54
N GLN A 121 -15.32 -25.55 2.29
CA GLN A 121 -16.37 -26.55 2.43
C GLN A 121 -17.60 -26.10 1.62
N PRO A 122 -17.94 -26.76 0.51
CA PRO A 122 -19.21 -26.56 -0.18
C PRO A 122 -20.38 -26.83 0.78
N LYS A 123 -21.49 -26.10 0.61
CA LYS A 123 -22.74 -26.42 1.30
C LYS A 123 -23.52 -27.52 0.57
N ASP A 124 -23.57 -27.41 -0.75
CA ASP A 124 -24.26 -28.32 -1.68
C ASP A 124 -23.35 -28.57 -2.92
N GLU A 125 -23.88 -29.14 -4.01
CA GLU A 125 -23.12 -29.34 -5.26
C GLU A 125 -22.74 -28.03 -5.98
N SER A 126 -23.48 -26.95 -5.74
CA SER A 126 -23.18 -25.63 -6.29
C SER A 126 -22.29 -24.83 -5.34
N VAL A 127 -21.13 -24.36 -5.81
CA VAL A 127 -20.27 -23.42 -5.08
C VAL A 127 -19.72 -22.39 -6.05
N ILE A 128 -19.64 -21.14 -5.59
CA ILE A 128 -19.03 -20.04 -6.34
C ILE A 128 -17.93 -19.45 -5.48
N VAL A 129 -16.74 -19.36 -6.07
CA VAL A 129 -15.56 -18.76 -5.45
C VAL A 129 -15.20 -17.52 -6.25
N THR A 130 -15.03 -16.40 -5.57
CA THR A 130 -14.54 -15.16 -6.18
C THR A 130 -13.26 -14.75 -5.46
N VAL A 131 -12.18 -14.59 -6.22
CA VAL A 131 -10.93 -14.02 -5.74
C VAL A 131 -10.72 -12.70 -6.46
N SER A 132 -10.61 -11.61 -5.70
CA SER A 132 -10.37 -10.28 -6.25
C SER A 132 -9.14 -9.64 -5.64
N TYR A 133 -8.45 -8.84 -6.45
CA TYR A 133 -7.40 -7.94 -6.00
C TYR A 133 -7.80 -6.52 -6.31
N THR A 134 -7.90 -5.72 -5.25
CA THR A 134 -8.25 -4.31 -5.32
C THR A 134 -7.09 -3.45 -4.82
N MET A 135 -7.03 -2.23 -5.31
CA MET A 135 -6.03 -1.26 -4.89
C MET A 135 -6.64 0.13 -4.88
N ASP A 136 -5.98 1.05 -4.18
CA ASP A 136 -6.27 2.47 -4.21
C ASP A 136 -5.15 3.22 -4.94
N LEU A 137 -5.40 4.49 -5.27
CA LEU A 137 -4.39 5.39 -5.83
C LEU A 137 -3.13 5.50 -4.94
N ALA A 138 -3.25 5.26 -3.63
CA ALA A 138 -2.13 5.26 -2.69
C ALA A 138 -1.19 4.05 -2.85
N ASP A 139 -1.67 2.98 -3.49
CA ASP A 139 -0.92 1.74 -3.68
C ASP A 139 -0.06 1.74 -4.93
N ILE A 140 -0.23 2.73 -5.82
CA ILE A 140 0.64 2.91 -6.97
C ILE A 140 1.98 3.46 -6.50
N SER A 141 3.07 2.86 -6.96
CA SER A 141 4.38 3.48 -6.87
C SER A 141 4.95 3.68 -8.26
N ILE A 142 5.34 4.92 -8.53
CA ILE A 142 6.31 5.22 -9.58
C ILE A 142 7.67 4.82 -9.02
N SER A 143 8.40 3.97 -9.71
CA SER A 143 9.69 3.45 -9.25
C SER A 143 10.86 3.97 -10.05
N ASP A 144 10.62 4.37 -11.30
CA ASP A 144 11.59 5.03 -12.13
C ASP A 144 10.91 5.89 -13.20
N VAL A 145 11.56 6.99 -13.57
CA VAL A 145 11.11 7.89 -14.62
C VAL A 145 12.32 8.34 -15.43
N THR A 146 12.38 7.93 -16.70
CA THR A 146 13.48 8.27 -17.60
C THR A 146 13.03 9.25 -18.68
N GLY A 147 13.80 10.31 -18.88
CA GLY A 147 13.58 11.28 -19.96
C GLY A 147 12.40 12.25 -19.79
N LEU A 148 11.64 12.18 -18.69
CA LEU A 148 10.55 13.12 -18.41
C LEU A 148 10.99 14.29 -17.52
N TRP A 149 11.82 14.05 -16.51
CA TRP A 149 12.23 15.07 -15.55
C TRP A 149 13.58 15.67 -15.88
N ARG A 150 13.73 16.97 -15.59
CA ARG A 150 15.05 17.62 -15.56
C ARG A 150 15.91 17.04 -14.42
N HIS A 151 17.21 16.91 -14.65
CA HIS A 151 18.15 16.32 -13.67
C HIS A 151 18.36 17.18 -12.42
N ASP A 152 18.05 18.47 -12.48
CA ASP A 152 18.23 19.47 -11.42
C ASP A 152 16.92 19.80 -10.69
N ILE A 153 15.90 18.93 -10.79
CA ILE A 153 14.61 19.16 -10.17
C ILE A 153 14.69 19.13 -8.65
N HIS A 154 14.13 20.17 -8.01
CA HIS A 154 14.03 20.24 -6.56
C HIS A 154 13.14 19.10 -6.01
N PRO A 155 13.46 18.49 -4.84
CA PRO A 155 12.68 17.41 -4.24
C PRO A 155 11.16 17.68 -4.18
N ASN A 156 10.75 18.85 -3.68
CA ASN A 156 9.33 19.23 -3.63
C ASN A 156 8.63 19.16 -5.00
N LYS A 157 9.27 19.66 -6.06
CA LYS A 157 8.71 19.59 -7.42
C LYS A 157 8.63 18.15 -7.90
N HIS A 158 9.69 17.37 -7.67
CA HIS A 158 9.74 15.96 -8.02
C HIS A 158 8.59 15.18 -7.41
N SER A 159 8.33 15.38 -6.11
CA SER A 159 7.25 14.72 -5.39
C SER A 159 5.86 15.06 -5.93
N ILE A 160 5.63 16.33 -6.29
CA ILE A 160 4.36 16.75 -6.89
C ILE A 160 4.19 16.16 -8.29
N LEU A 161 5.25 16.15 -9.11
CA LEU A 161 5.21 15.56 -10.45
C LEU A 161 4.95 14.06 -10.40
N GLU A 162 5.67 13.30 -9.58
CA GLU A 162 5.43 11.87 -9.42
C GLU A 162 4.02 11.58 -8.91
N ARG A 163 3.49 12.43 -8.01
CA ARG A 163 2.14 12.25 -7.51
C ARG A 163 1.07 12.49 -8.58
N LYS A 164 1.24 13.53 -9.40
CA LYS A 164 0.38 13.77 -10.57
C LYS A 164 0.49 12.66 -11.60
N LEU A 165 1.67 12.09 -11.77
CA LEU A 165 1.88 10.96 -12.65
C LEU A 165 1.11 9.72 -12.17
N ALA A 166 1.14 9.43 -10.87
CA ALA A 166 0.34 8.37 -10.28
C ALA A 166 -1.17 8.60 -10.46
N GLN A 167 -1.66 9.83 -10.24
CA GLN A 167 -3.07 10.20 -10.51
C GLN A 167 -3.46 10.01 -11.98
N PHE A 168 -2.58 10.39 -12.89
CA PHE A 168 -2.79 10.22 -14.33
C PHE A 168 -2.85 8.74 -14.71
N LEU A 169 -1.90 7.92 -14.25
CA LEU A 169 -1.94 6.47 -14.48
C LEU A 169 -3.18 5.84 -13.88
N TRP A 170 -3.60 6.28 -12.70
CA TRP A 170 -4.82 5.80 -12.06
C TRP A 170 -6.07 6.08 -12.89
N LYS A 171 -6.24 7.30 -13.39
CA LYS A 171 -7.44 7.69 -14.16
C LYS A 171 -7.46 7.08 -15.55
N GLU A 172 -6.32 7.08 -16.23
CA GLU A 172 -6.25 6.76 -17.65
C GLU A 172 -5.95 5.29 -17.92
N ARG A 173 -5.34 4.60 -16.95
CA ARG A 173 -4.71 3.30 -17.19
C ARG A 173 -4.81 2.32 -16.04
N LEU A 174 -5.57 2.56 -14.97
CA LEU A 174 -5.78 1.58 -13.91
C LEU A 174 -7.24 1.67 -13.43
N SER A 175 -7.71 0.64 -12.74
CA SER A 175 -9.05 0.58 -12.14
C SER A 175 -8.96 0.04 -10.71
N PRO A 176 -9.94 0.37 -9.83
CA PRO A 176 -9.97 -0.12 -8.44
C PRO A 176 -9.88 -1.64 -8.31
N GLU A 177 -10.58 -2.37 -9.18
CA GLU A 177 -10.42 -3.80 -9.35
C GLU A 177 -9.40 -4.04 -10.46
N ILE A 178 -8.25 -4.63 -10.11
CA ILE A 178 -7.16 -4.88 -11.08
C ILE A 178 -7.12 -6.35 -11.51
N SER A 179 -7.66 -7.25 -10.67
CA SER A 179 -7.80 -8.67 -10.98
C SER A 179 -9.05 -9.24 -10.31
N LEU A 180 -9.84 -10.01 -11.04
CA LEU A 180 -10.99 -10.76 -10.55
C LEU A 180 -11.00 -12.14 -11.22
N ILE A 181 -11.07 -13.19 -10.41
CA ILE A 181 -11.22 -14.58 -10.86
C ILE A 181 -12.44 -15.15 -10.17
N LYS A 182 -13.41 -15.56 -10.97
CA LYS A 182 -14.63 -16.22 -10.50
C LYS A 182 -14.65 -17.66 -11.01
N LEU A 183 -14.72 -18.61 -10.08
CA LEU A 183 -14.86 -20.03 -10.34
C LEU A 183 -16.25 -20.48 -9.90
N THR A 184 -16.87 -21.39 -10.65
CA THR A 184 -18.17 -21.99 -10.33
C THR A 184 -18.15 -23.48 -10.58
N SER A 185 -18.92 -24.25 -9.81
CA SER A 185 -19.18 -25.66 -10.11
C SER A 185 -20.34 -25.84 -11.11
N ASN A 186 -21.07 -24.77 -11.47
CA ASN A 186 -22.15 -24.84 -12.46
C ASN A 186 -21.61 -24.63 -13.89
N PRO A 187 -21.68 -25.63 -14.79
CA PRO A 187 -21.08 -25.56 -16.12
C PRO A 187 -21.87 -24.72 -17.14
N SER A 188 -23.02 -24.14 -16.78
CA SER A 188 -23.97 -23.55 -17.73
C SER A 188 -23.70 -22.09 -18.13
N GLU A 189 -22.63 -21.46 -17.63
CA GLU A 189 -22.29 -20.08 -17.98
C GLU A 189 -21.04 -19.98 -18.88
N GLU A 190 -21.11 -19.13 -19.91
CA GLU A 190 -19.96 -18.81 -20.77
C GLU A 190 -18.85 -18.10 -19.99
N VAL A 191 -17.59 -18.43 -20.32
CA VAL A 191 -16.43 -17.79 -19.70
C VAL A 191 -16.27 -16.37 -20.22
N LYS A 192 -16.35 -15.38 -19.32
CA LYS A 192 -16.09 -13.97 -19.63
C LYS A 192 -14.64 -13.63 -19.31
N ILE A 193 -13.82 -13.43 -20.35
CA ILE A 193 -12.42 -13.02 -20.21
C ILE A 193 -12.28 -11.56 -20.64
N ILE A 194 -11.70 -10.73 -19.78
CA ILE A 194 -11.50 -9.30 -20.00
C ILE A 194 -10.04 -8.96 -19.65
N ASP A 195 -9.18 -8.96 -20.67
CA ASP A 195 -7.74 -8.74 -20.53
C ASP A 195 -7.29 -7.36 -21.06
N SER A 196 -8.23 -6.50 -21.43
CA SER A 196 -7.94 -5.17 -21.98
C SER A 196 -8.33 -4.05 -21.01
N PRO A 197 -7.51 -2.99 -20.89
CA PRO A 197 -7.87 -1.78 -20.14
C PRO A 197 -9.22 -1.22 -20.56
N THR A 198 -9.96 -0.67 -19.61
CA THR A 198 -11.30 -0.11 -19.81
C THR A 198 -11.30 1.23 -20.55
N THR A 199 -10.18 1.96 -20.55
CA THR A 199 -10.05 3.30 -21.13
C THR A 199 -8.90 3.38 -22.14
N LYS A 200 -9.15 4.00 -23.29
CA LYS A 200 -8.10 4.41 -24.25
C LYS A 200 -7.58 5.77 -23.80
N LEU A 201 -6.26 5.92 -23.79
CA LEU A 201 -5.63 7.18 -23.45
C LEU A 201 -5.89 8.24 -24.54
N GLU A 202 -6.54 9.34 -24.16
CA GLU A 202 -6.86 10.43 -25.07
C GLU A 202 -5.68 11.40 -25.24
N ALA A 203 -5.52 11.94 -26.45
CA ALA A 203 -4.44 12.89 -26.75
C ALA A 203 -4.54 14.18 -25.92
N GLN A 204 -5.76 14.61 -25.60
CA GLN A 204 -6.00 15.81 -24.80
C GLN A 204 -5.44 15.67 -23.38
N HIS A 205 -5.66 14.54 -22.71
CA HIS A 205 -5.14 14.31 -21.35
C HIS A 205 -3.61 14.31 -21.30
N LEU A 206 -2.94 13.86 -22.37
CA LEU A 206 -1.49 13.98 -22.52
C LEU A 206 -1.03 15.43 -22.65
N THR A 207 -1.75 16.23 -23.44
CA THR A 207 -1.47 17.67 -23.58
C THR A 207 -1.64 18.41 -22.25
N GLU A 208 -2.72 18.12 -21.51
CA GLU A 208 -2.97 18.72 -20.18
C GLU A 208 -1.88 18.36 -19.17
N LEU A 209 -1.43 17.09 -19.17
CA LEU A 209 -0.31 16.67 -18.31
C LEU A 209 0.98 17.40 -18.67
N HIS A 210 1.28 17.55 -19.97
CA HIS A 210 2.48 18.27 -20.43
C HIS A 210 2.46 19.75 -20.01
N GLN A 211 1.32 20.44 -20.21
CA GLN A 211 1.16 21.83 -19.79
C GLN A 211 1.30 22.01 -18.27
N LEU A 212 0.79 21.05 -17.48
CA LEU A 212 0.97 21.08 -16.03
C LEU A 212 2.43 20.92 -15.64
N ILE A 213 3.16 20.01 -16.28
CA ILE A 213 4.60 19.81 -16.04
C ILE A 213 5.36 21.11 -16.30
N ASP A 214 5.10 21.76 -17.44
CA ASP A 214 5.74 23.04 -17.78
C ASP A 214 5.44 24.12 -16.75
N LYS A 215 4.17 24.25 -16.36
CA LYS A 215 3.75 25.23 -15.33
C LYS A 215 4.45 25.01 -14.00
N LEU A 216 4.64 23.76 -13.57
CA LEU A 216 5.36 23.45 -12.33
C LEU A 216 6.86 23.78 -12.43
N TYR A 217 7.44 23.69 -13.62
CA TYR A 217 8.83 24.11 -13.84
C TYR A 217 9.02 25.63 -13.77
N GLU A 218 8.02 26.41 -14.16
CA GLU A 218 8.08 27.89 -14.13
C GLU A 218 8.05 28.49 -12.73
N ILE A 219 7.52 27.78 -11.73
CA ILE A 219 7.46 28.27 -10.34
C ILE A 219 8.88 28.43 -9.79
N LYS A 220 9.23 29.63 -9.33
CA LYS A 220 10.61 29.95 -8.92
C LYS A 220 10.92 29.51 -7.49
N ASN A 221 9.97 29.69 -6.57
CA ASN A 221 10.10 29.16 -5.22
C ASN A 221 9.78 27.66 -5.26
N ASN A 222 10.46 26.84 -4.46
CA ASN A 222 10.15 25.41 -4.40
C ASN A 222 9.16 25.13 -3.26
N ASP A 223 8.31 26.11 -2.94
CA ASP A 223 7.34 26.03 -1.87
C ASP A 223 6.31 24.93 -2.17
N LEU A 224 6.17 23.98 -1.25
CA LEU A 224 5.34 22.81 -1.49
C LEU A 224 3.85 23.19 -1.62
N LEU A 225 3.36 24.16 -0.85
CA LEU A 225 1.96 24.56 -0.88
C LEU A 225 1.59 25.25 -2.20
N GLU A 226 2.48 26.08 -2.74
CA GLU A 226 2.31 26.67 -4.07
C GLU A 226 2.32 25.61 -5.18
N LEU A 227 3.20 24.62 -5.08
CA LEU A 227 3.25 23.49 -6.02
C LEU A 227 1.96 22.65 -5.95
N LEU A 228 1.47 22.34 -4.75
CA LEU A 228 0.20 21.62 -4.55
C LEU A 228 -0.98 22.36 -5.15
N LYS A 229 -1.07 23.67 -4.90
CA LYS A 229 -2.11 24.54 -5.47
C LYS A 229 -2.05 24.53 -6.99
N THR A 230 -0.86 24.64 -7.58
CA THR A 230 -0.67 24.63 -9.04
C THR A 230 -1.04 23.28 -9.65
N ALA A 231 -0.69 22.19 -8.98
CA ALA A 231 -1.00 20.83 -9.38
C ALA A 231 -2.45 20.40 -9.10
N GLN A 232 -3.23 21.27 -8.45
CA GLN A 232 -4.59 21.00 -8.01
C GLN A 232 -4.66 19.74 -7.13
N LEU A 233 -3.72 19.62 -6.21
CA LEU A 233 -3.64 18.55 -5.21
C LEU A 233 -4.05 19.10 -3.86
N ASN A 234 -5.00 18.44 -3.21
CA ASN A 234 -5.38 18.72 -1.84
C ASN A 234 -4.44 17.97 -0.88
N ALA A 235 -3.71 18.74 -0.07
CA ALA A 235 -2.72 18.23 0.88
C ALA A 235 -3.27 17.17 1.86
N LYS A 236 -4.58 17.24 2.20
CA LYS A 236 -5.20 16.35 3.17
C LYS A 236 -5.64 15.00 2.60
N ILE A 237 -5.84 14.89 1.28
CA ILE A 237 -6.44 13.68 0.68
C ILE A 237 -5.61 13.10 -0.46
N ASP A 238 -4.89 13.94 -1.20
CA ASP A 238 -4.25 13.52 -2.43
C ASP A 238 -2.82 13.03 -2.23
N LEU A 239 -2.23 13.19 -1.05
CA LEU A 239 -0.81 12.90 -0.82
C LEU A 239 -0.52 11.45 -0.42
N ALA A 240 -1.54 10.66 -0.10
CA ALA A 240 -1.40 9.23 0.19
C ALA A 240 -0.66 8.50 -0.94
N GLY A 241 0.32 7.68 -0.58
CA GLY A 241 1.18 6.98 -1.51
C GLY A 241 2.22 7.85 -2.22
N GLY A 242 2.33 9.14 -1.91
CA GLY A 242 3.29 10.04 -2.54
C GLY A 242 4.75 9.70 -2.18
N ASN A 243 5.67 10.08 -3.06
CA ASN A 243 7.10 9.98 -2.83
C ASN A 243 7.68 11.36 -2.53
N PHE A 244 7.85 11.63 -1.23
CA PHE A 244 8.38 12.85 -0.64
C PHE A 244 9.84 12.68 -0.16
N LEU A 245 10.63 11.91 -0.91
CA LEU A 245 12.05 11.70 -0.63
C LEU A 245 12.76 13.06 -0.55
N ALA A 246 13.46 13.33 0.55
CA ALA A 246 14.21 14.57 0.79
C ALA A 246 13.41 15.87 0.57
N THR A 247 12.08 15.81 0.72
CA THR A 247 11.20 16.98 0.56
C THR A 247 11.32 17.90 1.77
N GLU A 248 11.24 19.21 1.53
CA GLU A 248 11.17 20.24 2.55
C GLU A 248 9.71 20.51 2.91
N LEU A 249 9.30 20.03 4.09
CA LEU A 249 7.94 20.10 4.65
C LEU A 249 7.88 20.80 6.01
N SER A 250 8.97 21.48 6.40
CA SER A 250 9.09 22.13 7.71
C SER A 250 7.93 23.12 7.96
N GLY A 251 7.32 23.02 9.13
CA GLY A 251 6.24 23.91 9.58
C GLY A 251 4.91 23.79 8.83
N ILE A 252 4.73 22.81 7.94
CA ILE A 252 3.48 22.69 7.15
C ILE A 252 2.33 22.09 7.98
N GLU A 253 1.11 22.58 7.76
CA GLU A 253 -0.12 22.07 8.40
C GLU A 253 -0.74 20.88 7.66
N LEU A 254 -0.46 19.67 8.12
CA LEU A 254 -0.97 18.39 7.60
C LEU A 254 -1.82 17.63 8.63
N SER A 255 -2.33 18.30 9.67
CA SER A 255 -3.30 17.71 10.61
C SER A 255 -4.46 17.00 9.89
N GLY A 256 -4.78 15.78 10.29
CA GLY A 256 -5.85 14.96 9.71
C GLY A 256 -5.61 14.49 8.27
N ALA A 257 -4.43 14.75 7.68
CA ALA A 257 -4.14 14.34 6.31
C ALA A 257 -4.03 12.82 6.17
N ASN A 258 -4.54 12.29 5.07
CA ASN A 258 -4.24 10.93 4.63
C ASN A 258 -2.91 10.90 3.87
N LEU A 259 -1.92 10.31 4.51
CA LEU A 259 -0.56 10.13 4.05
C LEU A 259 -0.13 8.67 4.08
N THR A 260 -1.09 7.73 4.10
CA THR A 260 -0.85 6.28 4.10
C THR A 260 0.11 5.88 2.98
N HIS A 261 1.03 4.94 3.24
CA HIS A 261 2.00 4.45 2.25
C HIS A 261 2.95 5.50 1.64
N SER A 262 3.06 6.69 2.24
CA SER A 262 3.93 7.74 1.71
C SER A 262 5.39 7.51 2.06
N ASN A 263 6.29 8.01 1.22
CA ASN A 263 7.74 7.93 1.44
C ASN A 263 8.31 9.30 1.78
N PHE A 264 8.69 9.52 3.02
CA PHE A 264 9.34 10.73 3.55
C PHE A 264 10.81 10.49 3.91
N ARG A 265 11.47 9.47 3.37
CA ARG A 265 12.87 9.18 3.68
C ARG A 265 13.75 10.43 3.48
N GLY A 266 14.55 10.77 4.48
CA GLY A 266 15.42 11.95 4.45
C GLY A 266 14.71 13.30 4.34
N ALA A 267 13.37 13.35 4.45
CA ALA A 267 12.63 14.59 4.38
C ALA A 267 12.86 15.45 5.63
N ASN A 268 12.80 16.77 5.46
CA ASN A 268 12.73 17.72 6.55
C ASN A 268 11.26 17.97 6.90
N LEU A 269 10.83 17.47 8.05
CA LEU A 269 9.49 17.54 8.63
C LEU A 269 9.54 18.25 9.98
N THR A 270 10.55 19.10 10.21
CA THR A 270 10.68 19.85 11.47
C THR A 270 9.47 20.73 11.72
N ASP A 271 8.95 20.73 12.94
CA ASP A 271 7.77 21.51 13.36
C ASP A 271 6.50 21.30 12.50
N VAL A 272 6.43 20.23 11.70
CA VAL A 272 5.23 19.92 10.90
C VAL A 272 4.07 19.56 11.83
N ASP A 273 2.85 19.99 11.47
CA ASP A 273 1.65 19.52 12.13
C ASP A 273 1.07 18.30 11.39
N LEU A 274 1.19 17.13 11.98
CA LEU A 274 0.63 15.84 11.55
C LEU A 274 -0.35 15.28 12.59
N SER A 275 -0.89 16.11 13.48
CA SER A 275 -1.88 15.67 14.47
C SER A 275 -3.09 15.03 13.79
N GLU A 276 -3.52 13.87 14.28
CA GLU A 276 -4.65 13.08 13.73
C GLU A 276 -4.44 12.58 12.28
N ALA A 277 -3.24 12.73 11.70
CA ALA A 277 -2.96 12.25 10.35
C ALA A 277 -2.98 10.71 10.26
N ILE A 278 -3.32 10.19 9.08
CA ILE A 278 -3.26 8.76 8.76
C ILE A 278 -1.95 8.49 8.02
N LEU A 279 -1.03 7.82 8.69
CA LEU A 279 0.35 7.60 8.27
C LEU A 279 0.75 6.11 8.32
N SER A 280 -0.23 5.21 8.35
CA SER A 280 0.07 3.78 8.41
C SER A 280 0.89 3.36 7.19
N TYR A 281 1.90 2.53 7.44
CA TYR A 281 2.84 2.04 6.42
C TYR A 281 3.71 3.12 5.74
N SER A 282 3.78 4.33 6.29
CA SER A 282 4.66 5.38 5.76
C SER A 282 6.12 5.15 6.15
N ARG A 283 7.04 5.65 5.30
CA ARG A 283 8.49 5.52 5.49
C ARG A 283 9.10 6.87 5.85
N PHE A 284 9.78 6.94 6.98
CA PHE A 284 10.46 8.11 7.52
C PHE A 284 11.95 7.86 7.76
N SER A 285 12.52 6.77 7.22
CA SER A 285 13.90 6.43 7.53
C SER A 285 14.87 7.57 7.18
N GLY A 286 15.64 8.02 8.17
CA GLY A 286 16.55 9.17 8.03
C GLY A 286 15.89 10.56 7.95
N ALA A 287 14.57 10.67 8.11
CA ALA A 287 13.87 11.96 8.12
C ALA A 287 14.13 12.73 9.42
N ASP A 288 14.00 14.05 9.37
CA ASP A 288 14.02 14.91 10.55
C ASP A 288 12.60 15.37 10.88
N LEU A 289 12.00 14.82 11.93
CA LEU A 289 10.70 15.23 12.46
C LEU A 289 10.85 15.95 13.81
N SER A 290 11.98 16.62 14.03
CA SER A 290 12.21 17.31 15.31
C SER A 290 11.14 18.39 15.53
N GLY A 291 10.53 18.41 16.72
CA GLY A 291 9.45 19.33 17.07
C GLY A 291 8.08 19.03 16.41
N ALA A 292 7.96 17.96 15.62
CA ALA A 292 6.71 17.64 14.92
C ALA A 292 5.54 17.35 15.89
N TYR A 293 4.34 17.79 15.50
CA TYR A 293 3.09 17.45 16.17
C TYR A 293 2.49 16.20 15.54
N LEU A 294 2.41 15.11 16.29
CA LEU A 294 1.93 13.79 15.85
C LEU A 294 0.86 13.25 16.81
N GLY A 295 0.23 14.14 17.58
CA GLY A 295 -0.79 13.76 18.56
C GLY A 295 -1.95 13.02 17.90
N ASN A 296 -2.33 11.87 18.44
CA ASN A 296 -3.38 10.98 17.92
C ASN A 296 -3.19 10.51 16.47
N ALA A 297 -2.00 10.66 15.87
CA ALA A 297 -1.73 10.19 14.52
C ALA A 297 -1.76 8.65 14.44
N ASN A 298 -2.25 8.11 13.33
CA ASN A 298 -2.18 6.68 13.04
C ASN A 298 -0.85 6.36 12.35
N LEU A 299 0.10 5.80 13.09
CA LEU A 299 1.45 5.45 12.66
C LEU A 299 1.68 3.93 12.62
N GLN A 300 0.61 3.14 12.49
CA GLN A 300 0.73 1.69 12.48
C GLN A 300 1.69 1.23 11.39
N GLN A 301 2.67 0.39 11.76
CA GLN A 301 3.65 -0.17 10.82
C GLN A 301 4.49 0.87 10.07
N ALA A 302 4.54 2.12 10.54
CA ALA A 302 5.42 3.13 9.96
C ALA A 302 6.90 2.80 10.25
N ASP A 303 7.79 3.15 9.33
CA ASP A 303 9.23 2.94 9.48
C ASP A 303 9.97 4.24 9.77
N PHE A 304 10.43 4.41 11.01
CA PHE A 304 11.19 5.56 11.46
C PHE A 304 12.70 5.30 11.54
N TYR A 305 13.22 4.17 11.05
CA TYR A 305 14.62 3.78 11.24
C TYR A 305 15.62 4.93 11.00
N ARG A 306 16.43 5.25 12.02
CA ARG A 306 17.42 6.35 11.99
C ARG A 306 16.87 7.75 11.71
N SER A 307 15.60 8.01 11.99
CA SER A 307 15.02 9.36 11.96
C SER A 307 15.28 10.12 13.27
N SER A 308 14.99 11.42 13.26
CA SER A 308 14.85 12.22 14.49
C SER A 308 13.38 12.46 14.82
N LEU A 309 12.98 12.16 16.06
CA LEU A 309 11.73 12.57 16.68
C LEU A 309 12.01 13.48 17.89
N ALA A 310 13.19 14.10 17.96
CA ALA A 310 13.57 14.94 19.09
C ALA A 310 12.52 16.03 19.32
N LEU A 311 12.10 16.26 20.57
CA LEU A 311 11.06 17.22 20.95
C LEU A 311 9.66 16.98 20.33
N ALA A 312 9.46 15.90 19.56
CA ALA A 312 8.18 15.64 18.91
C ALA A 312 7.09 15.23 19.91
N ASN A 313 5.84 15.58 19.59
CA ASN A 313 4.67 15.25 20.39
C ASN A 313 3.88 14.08 19.78
N LEU A 314 3.97 12.88 20.36
CA LEU A 314 3.24 11.68 19.95
C LEU A 314 2.17 11.27 20.97
N ILE A 315 1.59 12.21 21.72
CA ILE A 315 0.52 11.90 22.68
C ILE A 315 -0.61 11.13 21.99
N GLY A 316 -0.96 9.95 22.50
CA GLY A 316 -2.06 9.14 21.97
C GLY A 316 -1.84 8.55 20.57
N ALA A 317 -0.64 8.73 19.97
CA ALA A 317 -0.35 8.20 18.65
C ALA A 317 -0.38 6.67 18.62
N ASP A 318 -0.82 6.09 17.49
CA ASP A 318 -0.88 4.65 17.31
C ASP A 318 0.37 4.13 16.59
N LEU A 319 1.35 3.63 17.33
CA LEU A 319 2.64 3.15 16.83
C LEU A 319 2.67 1.62 16.65
N ARG A 320 1.53 0.93 16.68
CA ARG A 320 1.52 -0.55 16.72
C ARG A 320 2.29 -1.15 15.53
N GLY A 321 3.32 -1.92 15.86
CA GLY A 321 4.21 -2.55 14.87
C GLY A 321 5.12 -1.61 14.09
N ALA A 322 5.18 -0.32 14.45
CA ALA A 322 6.13 0.62 13.86
C ALA A 322 7.58 0.23 14.17
N ASN A 323 8.51 0.64 13.31
CA ASN A 323 9.94 0.46 13.51
C ASN A 323 10.57 1.77 13.99
N LEU A 324 10.95 1.84 15.26
CA LEU A 324 11.63 2.97 15.90
C LEU A 324 13.09 2.60 16.27
N GLN A 325 13.70 1.60 15.63
CA GLN A 325 15.12 1.30 15.88
C GLN A 325 16.02 2.48 15.47
N ASP A 326 17.01 2.78 16.32
CA ASP A 326 18.00 3.85 16.14
C ASP A 326 17.42 5.26 15.93
N VAL A 327 16.20 5.51 16.40
CA VAL A 327 15.56 6.84 16.36
C VAL A 327 16.06 7.72 17.51
N ASN A 328 16.31 8.99 17.23
CA ASN A 328 16.50 9.99 18.28
C ASN A 328 15.16 10.35 18.93
N LEU A 329 14.99 9.95 20.19
CA LEU A 329 13.81 10.18 21.01
C LEU A 329 14.04 11.22 22.11
N SER A 330 15.08 12.06 21.97
CA SER A 330 15.41 13.09 22.95
C SER A 330 14.23 14.02 23.19
N GLN A 331 13.71 14.00 24.41
CA GLN A 331 12.57 14.83 24.84
C GLN A 331 11.27 14.57 24.04
N THR A 332 11.14 13.42 23.39
CA THR A 332 9.91 13.02 22.70
C THR A 332 8.81 12.67 23.71
N ASN A 333 7.59 13.15 23.48
CA ASN A 333 6.44 12.81 24.32
C ASN A 333 5.68 11.61 23.75
N LEU A 334 5.75 10.45 24.42
CA LEU A 334 5.03 9.21 24.07
C LEU A 334 3.89 8.88 25.06
N SER A 335 3.40 9.86 25.83
CA SER A 335 2.31 9.64 26.79
C SER A 335 1.04 9.14 26.07
N GLY A 336 0.49 8.03 26.54
CA GLY A 336 -0.73 7.44 25.94
C GLY A 336 -0.55 6.81 24.55
N ALA A 337 0.65 6.85 23.94
CA ALA A 337 0.89 6.20 22.66
C ALA A 337 0.71 4.67 22.75
N LEU A 338 0.15 4.07 21.69
CA LEU A 338 -0.07 2.62 21.57
C LEU A 338 1.16 1.97 20.94
N VAL A 339 1.98 1.28 21.75
CA VAL A 339 3.30 0.78 21.32
C VAL A 339 3.39 -0.74 21.19
N LYS A 340 2.25 -1.44 21.16
CA LYS A 340 2.25 -2.91 21.06
C LYS A 340 2.93 -3.36 19.76
N GLY A 341 3.99 -4.15 19.90
CA GLY A 341 4.78 -4.66 18.78
C GLY A 341 5.70 -3.62 18.13
N THR A 342 5.74 -2.39 18.62
CA THR A 342 6.68 -1.36 18.14
C THR A 342 8.10 -1.81 18.45
N LYS A 343 9.00 -1.73 17.47
CA LYS A 343 10.41 -2.14 17.62
C LYS A 343 11.26 -0.95 18.02
N PHE A 344 12.00 -1.08 19.12
CA PHE A 344 12.97 -0.13 19.63
C PHE A 344 14.37 -0.75 19.60
N GLY A 345 15.40 0.08 19.59
CA GLY A 345 16.80 -0.34 19.47
C GLY A 345 17.72 0.59 20.25
N ASN A 346 18.80 1.08 19.62
CA ASN A 346 19.69 2.06 20.22
C ASN A 346 19.13 3.48 20.06
N ASN A 347 18.10 3.78 20.84
CA ASN A 347 17.42 5.07 20.78
C ASN A 347 18.13 6.14 21.61
N GLU A 348 18.59 7.21 20.97
CA GLU A 348 19.10 8.40 21.66
C GLU A 348 17.99 9.05 22.49
N GLY A 349 18.31 9.56 23.68
CA GLY A 349 17.32 10.17 24.58
C GLY A 349 16.43 9.20 25.35
N MET A 350 16.53 7.88 25.10
CA MET A 350 15.78 6.86 25.83
C MET A 350 16.30 6.71 27.26
N THR A 351 15.45 7.02 28.24
CA THR A 351 15.75 6.78 29.66
C THR A 351 15.38 5.36 30.09
N THR A 352 15.94 4.90 31.21
CA THR A 352 15.58 3.59 31.79
C THR A 352 14.09 3.48 32.14
N GLU A 353 13.50 4.56 32.66
CA GLU A 353 12.08 4.62 33.00
C GLU A 353 11.20 4.52 31.75
N MET A 354 11.52 5.32 30.73
CA MET A 354 10.83 5.29 29.44
C MET A 354 10.88 3.89 28.82
N LYS A 355 12.05 3.25 28.84
CA LYS A 355 12.23 1.87 28.34
C LYS A 355 11.36 0.88 29.11
N SER A 356 11.36 0.91 30.45
CA SER A 356 10.52 0.03 31.27
C SER A 356 9.02 0.19 30.95
N ASN A 357 8.56 1.44 30.87
CA ASN A 357 7.18 1.76 30.54
C ASN A 357 6.79 1.30 29.11
N LEU A 358 7.69 1.40 28.14
CA LEU A 358 7.45 0.92 26.77
C LEU A 358 7.35 -0.60 26.72
N ILE A 359 8.19 -1.33 27.45
CA ILE A 359 8.13 -2.80 27.55
C ILE A 359 6.79 -3.24 28.14
N GLU A 360 6.34 -2.63 29.24
CA GLU A 360 5.06 -2.94 29.88
C GLU A 360 3.86 -2.73 28.94
N ARG A 361 3.94 -1.75 28.04
CA ARG A 361 2.93 -1.49 27.00
C ARG A 361 3.07 -2.34 25.74
N GLY A 362 3.99 -3.32 25.73
CA GLY A 362 4.18 -4.28 24.66
C GLY A 362 5.17 -3.87 23.57
N GLY A 363 6.02 -2.87 23.83
CA GLY A 363 7.15 -2.52 22.97
C GLY A 363 8.20 -3.65 22.96
N ILE A 364 8.81 -3.86 21.80
CA ILE A 364 9.83 -4.88 21.54
C ILE A 364 11.18 -4.17 21.45
N PHE A 365 12.21 -4.67 22.13
CA PHE A 365 13.58 -4.14 22.04
C PHE A 365 14.47 -5.19 21.39
N THR A 366 15.07 -4.87 20.25
CA THR A 366 15.91 -5.78 19.45
C THR A 366 17.17 -5.13 18.96
#